data_AF-A0A5E6NEL0-F1
#
_entry.id   AF-A0A5E6NEL0-F1
#
_cell.length_a   1.000
_cell.length_b   1.000
_cell.length_c   1.000
_cell.angle_alpha   90.00
_cell.angle_beta   90.00
_cell.angle_gamma   90.00
#
_symmetry.space_group_name_H-M   'P 1'
#
loop_
_entity.id
_entity.type
_entity.pdbx_description
1 polymer ?
#
loop_
_entity_poly.entity_id
_entity_poly.type
_entity_poly.pdbx_seq_one_letter_code
_entity_poly.pdbx_strand_id
1 'polypeptide(L)'
;MPIKVNNVEITDDDVFREMQYQTDAPNVETVIFNAAQALVVQQLLLQEAQIDNNDNEQEAKINQLLEDNLRVPTADEVACKRYYENNNKKFFDKDANQQLPFNLVQNHIKEYLQNQSTTSGINEYIQMLAANSEIKGFDFKDPSVMNIRIK
;
A
#
# COMPACT_ATOMS: atom_id res chain seq x y z
N MET A 1 -17.92 -11.52 -11.41
CA MET A 1 -18.80 -11.64 -10.22
C MET A 1 -18.49 -10.41 -9.39
N PRO A 2 -19.49 -9.64 -8.94
CA PRO A 2 -19.20 -8.36 -8.32
C PRO A 2 -18.44 -8.57 -7.02
N ILE A 3 -17.43 -7.74 -6.81
CA ILE A 3 -16.70 -7.70 -5.54
C ILE A 3 -17.62 -6.99 -4.55
N LYS A 4 -17.72 -7.49 -3.32
CA LYS A 4 -18.51 -6.84 -2.26
C LYS A 4 -17.67 -6.65 -1.02
N VAL A 5 -17.76 -5.46 -0.43
CA VAL A 5 -17.13 -5.09 0.84
C VAL A 5 -18.25 -4.66 1.78
N ASN A 6 -18.57 -5.55 2.73
CA ASN A 6 -19.76 -5.47 3.57
C ASN A 6 -21.02 -5.31 2.72
N ASN A 7 -21.73 -4.19 2.85
CA ASN A 7 -22.96 -3.91 2.11
C ASN A 7 -22.74 -3.11 0.82
N VAL A 8 -21.49 -2.75 0.49
CA VAL A 8 -21.16 -1.98 -0.70
C VAL A 8 -20.68 -2.91 -1.81
N GLU A 9 -21.25 -2.73 -2.99
CA GLU A 9 -20.88 -3.47 -4.20
C GLU A 9 -19.89 -2.66 -5.03
N ILE A 10 -18.78 -3.29 -5.39
CA ILE A 10 -17.80 -2.79 -6.37
C ILE A 10 -18.13 -3.47 -7.69
N THR A 11 -18.61 -2.68 -8.64
CA THR A 11 -19.08 -3.16 -9.95
C THR A 11 -17.92 -3.35 -10.94
N ASP A 12 -18.15 -4.14 -11.98
CA ASP A 12 -17.18 -4.31 -13.06
C ASP A 12 -16.86 -2.98 -13.74
N ASP A 13 -17.83 -2.05 -13.82
CA ASP A 13 -17.64 -0.70 -14.36
C ASP A 13 -16.74 0.16 -13.46
N ASP A 14 -16.80 0.00 -12.13
CA ASP A 14 -15.92 0.69 -11.19
C ASP A 14 -14.48 0.25 -11.39
N VAL A 15 -14.27 -1.07 -11.45
CA VAL A 15 -12.96 -1.66 -11.73
C VAL A 15 -12.42 -1.18 -13.08
N PHE A 16 -13.26 -1.17 -14.12
CA PHE A 16 -12.84 -0.72 -15.44
C PHE A 16 -12.42 0.76 -15.48
N ARG A 17 -13.08 1.62 -14.72
CA ARG A 17 -12.64 3.03 -14.58
C ARG A 17 -11.31 3.12 -13.85
N GLU A 18 -11.14 2.35 -12.78
CA GLU A 18 -9.92 2.36 -11.98
C GLU A 18 -8.71 1.79 -12.74
N MET A 19 -8.91 0.78 -13.60
CA MET A 19 -7.86 0.21 -14.46
C MET A 19 -7.14 1.27 -15.31
N GLN A 20 -7.80 2.38 -15.65
CA GLN A 20 -7.21 3.46 -16.45
C GLN A 20 -6.09 4.19 -15.71
N TYR A 21 -6.11 4.17 -14.37
CA TYR A 21 -5.05 4.72 -13.52
C TYR A 21 -3.94 3.70 -13.23
N GLN A 22 -4.15 2.41 -13.54
CA GLN A 22 -3.21 1.33 -13.28
C GLN A 22 -2.33 1.05 -14.50
N THR A 23 -1.43 1.98 -14.83
CA THR A 23 -0.61 1.92 -16.06
C THR A 23 0.65 1.07 -15.95
N ASP A 24 1.10 0.75 -14.74
CA ASP A 24 2.45 0.25 -14.47
C ASP A 24 2.54 -1.28 -14.32
N ALA A 25 1.49 -2.01 -14.71
CA ALA A 25 1.40 -3.45 -14.54
C ALA A 25 1.78 -4.24 -15.83
N PRO A 26 2.41 -5.42 -15.68
CA PRO A 26 2.98 -6.17 -16.82
C PRO A 26 1.93 -6.87 -17.70
N ASN A 27 0.71 -7.07 -17.20
CA ASN A 27 -0.37 -7.74 -17.91
C ASN A 27 -1.74 -7.30 -17.41
N VAL A 28 -2.77 -7.53 -18.24
CA VAL A 28 -4.15 -7.11 -17.99
C VAL A 28 -4.71 -7.71 -16.69
N GLU A 29 -4.39 -8.96 -16.38
CA GLU A 29 -4.84 -9.61 -15.14
C GLU A 29 -4.33 -8.86 -13.90
N THR A 30 -3.07 -8.42 -13.91
CA THR A 30 -2.47 -7.62 -12.84
C THR A 30 -3.07 -6.22 -12.77
N VAL A 31 -3.35 -5.59 -13.92
CA VAL A 31 -4.04 -4.29 -13.99
C VAL A 31 -5.41 -4.38 -13.31
N ILE A 32 -6.19 -5.41 -13.63
CA ILE A 32 -7.51 -5.64 -13.03
C ILE A 32 -7.37 -5.92 -11.54
N PHE A 33 -6.43 -6.78 -11.15
CA PHE A 33 -6.20 -7.09 -9.75
C PHE A 33 -5.86 -5.85 -8.92
N ASN A 34 -4.92 -5.03 -9.40
CA ASN A 34 -4.52 -3.80 -8.73
C ASN A 34 -5.68 -2.79 -8.65
N ALA A 35 -6.47 -2.65 -9.72
CA ALA A 35 -7.63 -1.77 -9.75
C ALA A 35 -8.69 -2.20 -8.72
N ALA A 36 -9.05 -3.48 -8.72
CA ALA A 36 -9.96 -4.02 -7.73
C ALA A 36 -9.40 -3.95 -6.30
N GLN A 37 -8.11 -4.20 -6.11
CA GLN A 37 -7.46 -4.06 -4.81
C GLN A 37 -7.54 -2.62 -4.30
N ALA A 38 -7.25 -1.64 -5.15
CA ALA A 38 -7.34 -0.23 -4.82
C ALA A 38 -8.76 0.14 -4.37
N LEU A 39 -9.80 -0.29 -5.11
CA LEU A 39 -11.19 -0.04 -4.77
C LEU A 39 -11.61 -0.72 -3.46
N VAL A 40 -11.18 -1.96 -3.21
CA VAL A 40 -11.47 -2.65 -1.94
C VAL A 40 -10.81 -1.92 -0.77
N VAL A 41 -9.53 -1.56 -0.89
CA VAL A 41 -8.79 -0.81 0.14
C VAL A 41 -9.46 0.54 0.40
N GLN A 42 -9.77 1.29 -0.65
CA GLN A 42 -10.48 2.55 -0.54
C GLN A 42 -11.80 2.38 0.20
N GLN A 43 -12.58 1.36 -0.16
CA GLN A 43 -13.88 1.11 0.46
C GLN A 43 -13.77 0.74 1.95
N LEU A 44 -12.73 -0.01 2.34
CA LEU A 44 -12.45 -0.32 3.75
C LEU A 44 -12.12 0.95 4.54
N LEU A 45 -11.24 1.81 3.99
CA LEU A 45 -10.85 3.06 4.64
C LEU A 45 -12.01 4.05 4.75
N LEU A 46 -12.86 4.15 3.72
CA LEU A 46 -14.07 4.99 3.73
C LEU A 46 -15.05 4.55 4.84
N GLN A 47 -15.26 3.24 5.00
CA GLN A 47 -16.17 2.72 6.02
C GLN A 47 -15.63 2.96 7.43
N GLU A 48 -14.33 2.76 7.63
CA GLU A 48 -13.66 3.00 8.91
C GLU A 48 -13.70 4.49 9.30
N ALA A 49 -13.43 5.38 8.35
CA ALA A 49 -13.53 6.83 8.54
C ALA A 49 -14.99 7.36 8.54
N GLN A 50 -15.98 6.48 8.32
CA GLN A 50 -17.42 6.81 8.29
C GLN A 50 -17.75 7.98 7.35
N ILE A 51 -17.13 7.97 6.18
CA ILE A 51 -17.22 9.03 5.16
C ILE A 51 -17.76 8.48 3.86
N ASP A 52 -18.56 9.30 3.18
CA ASP A 52 -19.06 8.98 1.85
C ASP A 52 -17.98 9.21 0.78
N ASN A 53 -18.05 8.45 -0.30
CA ASN A 53 -17.12 8.55 -1.45
C ASN A 53 -17.17 9.91 -2.18
N ASN A 54 -18.18 10.74 -1.92
CA ASN A 54 -18.32 12.06 -2.53
C ASN A 54 -17.90 13.20 -1.58
N ASP A 55 -17.33 12.86 -0.42
CA ASP A 55 -16.86 13.86 0.53
C ASP A 55 -15.59 14.52 -0.01
N ASN A 56 -15.63 15.85 -0.20
CA ASN A 56 -14.48 16.62 -0.70
C ASN A 56 -13.28 16.58 0.27
N GLU A 57 -13.51 16.23 1.54
CA GLU A 57 -12.48 16.09 2.56
C GLU A 57 -12.01 14.63 2.74
N GLN A 58 -12.44 13.72 1.85
CA GLN A 58 -12.12 12.29 1.93
C GLN A 58 -10.62 12.03 2.13
N GLU A 59 -9.75 12.60 1.28
CA GLU A 59 -8.30 12.38 1.37
C GLU A 59 -7.74 12.83 2.72
N ALA A 60 -8.17 14.00 3.20
CA ALA A 60 -7.71 14.54 4.48
C ALA A 60 -8.15 13.66 5.66
N LYS A 61 -9.40 13.19 5.66
CA LYS A 61 -9.94 12.32 6.70
C LYS A 61 -9.32 10.92 6.69
N ILE A 62 -9.04 10.36 5.51
CA ILE A 62 -8.30 9.09 5.38
C ILE A 62 -6.88 9.25 5.92
N ASN A 63 -6.17 10.32 5.55
CA ASN A 63 -4.82 10.57 6.07
C ASN A 63 -4.83 10.72 7.60
N GLN A 64 -5.78 11.46 8.15
CA GLN A 64 -5.93 11.60 9.60
C GLN A 64 -6.24 10.25 10.29
N LEU A 65 -7.14 9.44 9.72
CA LEU A 65 -7.42 8.09 10.23
C LEU A 65 -6.15 7.23 10.29
N LEU A 66 -5.35 7.28 9.22
CA LEU A 66 -4.09 6.55 9.15
C LEU A 66 -3.11 7.07 10.21
N GLU A 67 -2.96 8.39 10.38
CA GLU A 67 -2.09 8.96 11.43
C GLU A 67 -2.52 8.55 12.85
N ASP A 68 -3.82 8.55 13.14
CA ASP A 68 -4.35 8.21 14.46
C ASP A 68 -4.21 6.71 14.79
N ASN A 69 -4.30 5.84 13.79
CA ASN A 69 -4.31 4.38 13.97
C ASN A 69 -2.96 3.70 13.68
N LEU A 70 -2.06 4.36 12.96
CA LEU A 70 -0.74 3.81 12.63
C LEU A 70 0.31 4.19 13.66
N ARG A 71 0.92 3.18 14.27
CA ARG A 71 2.17 3.35 15.00
C ARG A 71 3.33 3.17 14.03
N VAL A 72 3.82 4.26 13.45
CA VAL A 72 5.03 4.22 12.63
C VAL A 72 6.25 4.21 13.54
N PRO A 73 7.02 3.11 13.62
CA PRO A 73 8.27 3.12 14.37
C PRO A 73 9.28 4.03 13.70
N THR A 74 9.88 4.95 14.47
CA THR A 74 11.01 5.74 13.99
C THR A 74 12.25 4.85 13.93
N ALA A 75 12.90 4.79 12.76
CA ALA A 75 14.19 4.12 12.65
C ALA A 75 15.23 4.85 13.51
N ASP A 76 15.72 4.16 14.54
CA ASP A 76 16.79 4.65 15.39
C ASP A 76 18.15 4.47 14.70
N GLU A 77 19.20 5.05 15.30
CA GLU A 77 20.56 4.97 14.75
C GLU A 77 21.05 3.52 14.66
N VAL A 78 20.63 2.66 15.60
CA VAL A 78 20.99 1.24 15.64
C VAL A 78 20.43 0.51 14.41
N ALA A 79 19.15 0.72 14.08
CA ALA A 79 18.52 0.16 12.89
C ALA A 79 19.18 0.67 11.61
N CYS A 80 19.50 1.97 11.54
CA CYS A 80 20.18 2.57 10.39
C CYS A 80 21.56 1.96 10.17
N LYS A 81 22.34 1.80 11.23
CA LYS A 81 23.68 1.20 11.17
C LYS A 81 23.62 -0.26 10.73
N ARG A 82 22.70 -1.05 11.29
CA ARG A 82 22.47 -2.44 10.89
C ARG A 82 22.07 -2.55 9.41
N TYR A 83 21.23 -1.63 8.92
CA TYR A 83 20.86 -1.61 7.51
C TYR A 83 22.06 -1.28 6.62
N TYR A 84 22.84 -0.27 6.98
CA TYR A 84 24.06 0.10 6.26
C TYR A 84 25.02 -1.10 6.12
N GLU A 85 25.35 -1.75 7.24
CA GLU A 85 26.27 -2.90 7.28
C GLU A 85 25.75 -4.10 6.44
N ASN A 86 24.45 -4.37 6.47
CA ASN A 86 23.84 -5.46 5.69
C ASN A 86 23.68 -5.13 4.20
N ASN A 87 23.74 -3.85 3.82
CA ASN A 87 23.51 -3.39 2.44
C ASN A 87 24.73 -2.65 1.87
N ASN A 88 25.95 -2.98 2.29
CA ASN A 88 27.18 -2.29 1.89
C ASN A 88 27.29 -2.02 0.38
N LYS A 89 26.88 -2.99 -0.46
CA LYS A 89 26.88 -2.86 -1.93
C LYS A 89 26.04 -1.69 -2.46
N LYS A 90 24.96 -1.29 -1.76
CA LYS A 90 24.11 -0.16 -2.15
C LYS A 90 24.76 1.20 -1.89
N PHE A 91 25.73 1.26 -0.98
CA PHE A 91 26.43 2.47 -0.56
C PHE A 91 27.87 2.51 -1.09
N PHE A 92 28.14 1.75 -2.15
CA PHE A 92 29.42 1.78 -2.83
C PHE A 92 29.37 2.81 -3.97
N ASP A 93 30.24 3.81 -3.88
CA ASP A 93 30.43 4.79 -4.96
C ASP A 93 31.30 4.15 -6.04
N LYS A 94 30.71 3.96 -7.22
CA LYS A 94 31.41 3.34 -8.36
C LYS A 94 32.40 4.29 -9.02
N ASP A 95 32.16 5.60 -8.97
CA ASP A 95 33.00 6.60 -9.62
C ASP A 95 34.26 6.86 -8.80
N ALA A 96 34.08 7.01 -7.48
CA ALA A 96 35.20 7.16 -6.54
C ALA A 96 35.81 5.81 -6.11
N ASN A 97 35.23 4.68 -6.52
CA ASN A 97 35.62 3.31 -6.17
C ASN A 97 35.83 3.11 -4.66
N GLN A 98 34.94 3.67 -3.85
CA GLN A 98 35.05 3.67 -2.40
C GLN A 98 33.68 3.47 -1.73
N GLN A 99 33.71 2.99 -0.50
CA GLN A 99 32.51 2.88 0.33
C GLN A 99 32.13 4.27 0.87
N LEU A 100 30.87 4.68 0.70
CA LEU A 100 30.36 5.92 1.27
C LEU A 100 30.27 5.81 2.81
N PRO A 101 30.89 6.73 3.58
CA PRO A 101 30.80 6.73 5.04
C PRO A 101 29.35 6.78 5.55
N PHE A 102 29.07 6.06 6.65
CA PHE A 102 27.72 5.95 7.23
C PHE A 102 27.08 7.33 7.50
N ASN A 103 27.83 8.29 8.02
CA ASN A 103 27.33 9.63 8.34
C ASN A 103 26.83 10.40 7.11
N LEU A 104 27.31 10.09 5.90
CA LEU A 104 26.83 10.72 4.66
C LEU A 104 25.51 10.12 4.16
N VAL A 105 25.21 8.87 4.53
CA VAL A 105 24.02 8.14 4.06
C VAL A 105 22.98 7.93 5.16
N GLN A 106 23.29 8.25 6.41
CA GLN A 106 22.45 8.00 7.58
C GLN A 106 21.04 8.58 7.43
N ASN A 107 20.90 9.84 6.97
CA ASN A 107 19.59 10.47 6.80
C ASN A 107 18.75 9.75 5.72
N HIS A 108 19.36 9.41 4.59
CA HIS A 108 18.68 8.65 3.54
C HIS A 108 18.25 7.27 3.99
N ILE A 109 19.10 6.57 4.77
CA ILE A 109 18.74 5.27 5.35
C ILE A 109 17.59 5.43 6.33
N LYS A 110 17.63 6.45 7.18
CA LYS A 110 16.58 6.73 8.15
C LYS A 110 15.24 6.98 7.45
N GLU A 111 15.21 7.85 6.45
CA GLU A 111 14.03 8.13 5.64
C GLU A 111 13.52 6.88 4.94
N TYR A 112 14.42 6.09 4.32
CA TYR A 112 14.05 4.84 3.67
C TYR A 112 13.40 3.85 4.64
N LEU A 113 14.02 3.64 5.80
CA LEU A 113 13.50 2.72 6.82
C LEU A 113 12.18 3.22 7.40
N GLN A 114 12.04 4.52 7.61
CA GLN A 114 10.78 5.13 8.05
C GLN A 114 9.67 4.92 7.02
N ASN A 115 9.92 5.23 5.75
CA ASN A 115 8.95 5.02 4.67
C ASN A 115 8.56 3.54 4.53
N GLN A 116 9.53 2.64 4.65
CA GLN A 116 9.29 1.20 4.67
C GLN A 116 8.42 0.80 5.87
N SER A 117 8.72 1.30 7.07
CA SER A 117 7.93 1.05 8.27
C SER A 117 6.51 1.61 8.18
N THR A 118 6.32 2.80 7.61
CA THR A 118 5.00 3.37 7.33
C THR A 118 4.21 2.47 6.39
N THR A 119 4.82 2.05 5.27
CA THR A 119 4.18 1.16 4.30
C THR A 119 3.79 -0.18 4.94
N SER A 120 4.65 -0.76 5.78
CA SER A 120 4.34 -1.97 6.53
C SER A 120 3.19 -1.76 7.51
N GLY A 121 3.17 -0.64 8.24
CA GLY A 121 2.07 -0.31 9.16
C GLY A 121 0.73 -0.15 8.43
N ILE A 122 0.70 0.56 7.30
CA ILE A 122 -0.49 0.71 6.46
C ILE A 122 -1.01 -0.67 6.03
N ASN A 123 -0.12 -1.54 5.54
CA ASN A 123 -0.51 -2.88 5.11
C ASN A 123 -1.07 -3.72 6.27
N GLU A 124 -0.48 -3.66 7.47
CA GLU A 124 -1.00 -4.34 8.66
C GLU A 124 -2.38 -3.82 9.05
N TYR A 125 -2.58 -2.50 8.99
CA TYR A 125 -3.86 -1.89 9.28
C TYR A 125 -4.94 -2.28 8.26
N ILE A 126 -4.64 -2.23 6.97
CA ILE A 126 -5.56 -2.71 5.91
C ILE A 126 -5.91 -4.18 6.12
N GLN A 127 -4.94 -5.03 6.47
CA GLN A 127 -5.19 -6.45 6.75
C GLN A 127 -6.10 -6.63 7.97
N MET A 128 -5.95 -5.80 9.00
CA MET A 128 -6.86 -5.77 10.14
C MET A 128 -8.28 -5.39 9.73
N LEU A 129 -8.44 -4.31 8.94
CA LEU A 129 -9.75 -3.88 8.44
C LEU A 129 -10.41 -4.96 7.56
N ALA A 130 -9.64 -5.58 6.68
CA ALA A 130 -10.10 -6.66 5.83
C ALA A 130 -10.53 -7.88 6.64
N ALA A 131 -9.78 -8.25 7.70
CA ALA A 131 -10.13 -9.37 8.57
C ALA A 131 -11.42 -9.12 9.37
N ASN A 132 -11.74 -7.86 9.66
CA ASN A 132 -12.95 -7.45 10.36
C ASN A 132 -14.14 -7.15 9.43
N SER A 133 -13.96 -7.31 8.11
CA SER A 133 -14.98 -7.00 7.10
C SER A 133 -15.41 -8.24 6.34
N GLU A 134 -16.65 -8.22 5.84
CA GLU A 134 -17.14 -9.25 4.93
C GLU A 134 -16.72 -8.90 3.49
N ILE A 135 -15.68 -9.54 2.98
CA ILE A 135 -15.22 -9.37 1.60
C ILE A 135 -15.61 -10.59 0.77
N LYS A 136 -16.35 -10.39 -0.32
CA LYS A 136 -16.74 -11.44 -1.27
C LYS A 136 -16.17 -11.15 -2.65
N GLY A 137 -15.63 -12.18 -3.30
CA GLY A 137 -15.13 -12.09 -4.67
C GLY A 137 -13.73 -11.48 -4.83
N PHE A 138 -13.02 -11.23 -3.73
CA PHE A 138 -11.66 -10.70 -3.71
C PHE A 138 -10.84 -11.34 -2.58
N ASP A 139 -9.57 -11.66 -2.84
CA ASP A 139 -8.58 -12.08 -1.82
C ASP A 139 -7.29 -11.26 -2.02
N PHE A 140 -6.77 -10.71 -0.93
CA PHE A 140 -5.53 -9.94 -0.91
C PHE A 140 -4.28 -10.77 -1.19
N LYS A 141 -4.33 -12.10 -0.98
CA LYS A 141 -3.18 -12.99 -1.06
C LYS A 141 -3.10 -13.76 -2.37
N ASP A 142 -4.19 -13.80 -3.13
CA ASP A 142 -4.27 -14.59 -4.34
C ASP A 142 -4.97 -13.81 -5.47
N PRO A 143 -4.22 -13.30 -6.45
CA PRO A 143 -4.79 -12.65 -7.63
C PRO A 143 -5.68 -13.57 -8.46
N SER A 144 -5.45 -14.89 -8.40
CA SER A 144 -6.10 -15.87 -9.27
C SER A 144 -7.52 -16.26 -8.84
N VAL A 145 -7.95 -15.89 -7.63
CA VAL A 145 -9.35 -16.11 -7.19
C VAL A 145 -10.32 -15.06 -7.74
N MET A 146 -9.84 -14.08 -8.50
CA MET A 146 -10.70 -13.19 -9.26
C MET A 146 -11.34 -13.94 -10.44
N ASN A 147 -12.60 -14.33 -10.29
CA ASN A 147 -13.42 -14.87 -11.37
C ASN A 147 -13.88 -13.74 -12.32
N ILE A 148 -12.96 -13.28 -13.17
CA ILE A 148 -13.23 -12.26 -14.20
C ILE A 148 -13.62 -12.96 -15.51
N ARG A 149 -14.85 -12.72 -15.97
CA ARG A 149 -15.27 -13.07 -17.33
C ARG A 149 -15.19 -11.81 -18.16
N ILE A 150 -14.08 -11.62 -18.86
CA ILE A 150 -14.01 -10.63 -19.94
C ILE A 150 -14.86 -11.20 -21.09
N LYS A 151 -16.01 -10.59 -21.37
CA LYS A 151 -16.83 -10.91 -22.55
C LYS A 151 -16.53 -9.93 -23.66
#